data_AF-A0AAD5TM01-F1
#
_entry.id   AF-A0AAD5TM01-F1
#
_cell.length_a   1.000
_cell.length_b   1.000
_cell.length_c   1.000
_cell.angle_alpha   90.00
_cell.angle_beta   90.00
_cell.angle_gamma   90.00
#
_symmetry.space_group_name_H-M   'P 1'
#
loop_
_entity.id
_entity.type
_entity.pdbx_description
1 polymer ?
#
loop_
_entity_poly.entity_id
_entity_poly.type
_entity_poly.pdbx_seq_one_letter_code
_entity_poly.pdbx_strand_id
1 'polypeptide(L)'
;MPFPIEEWYYEVPIVTRTYVTAVVITTLSCQLDLISPFHLYFHWSLIWKARQWWRLITSFLYFGDFSVDFLFHMFFLVRYSRMLEEGSFRGRTADFLWFLMFGMFSTTIISPLLPAKLAIKFLSAPLTFMLVYVWSRRNASIRMNFLGVFNFNAPYLPWVLLGFTVLLNNHWPVGDLVGLFVGHVYYYFDDVYPNIPGTSGRHFLRAPELIRRVLVH
;
A
#
# COMPACT_ATOMS: atom_id res chain seq x y z
N MET A 1 -10.64 -21.80 -24.16
CA MET A 1 -10.93 -20.38 -23.94
C MET A 1 -10.58 -20.12 -22.48
N PRO A 2 -9.59 -19.26 -22.18
CA PRO A 2 -9.30 -18.93 -20.80
C PRO A 2 -10.54 -18.31 -20.14
N PHE A 3 -10.71 -18.54 -18.84
CA PHE A 3 -11.86 -17.98 -18.13
C PHE A 3 -11.72 -16.45 -18.02
N PRO A 4 -12.82 -15.66 -17.97
CA PRO A 4 -12.73 -14.19 -17.90
C PRO A 4 -11.88 -13.67 -16.72
N ILE A 5 -11.85 -14.40 -15.62
CA ILE A 5 -11.04 -14.09 -14.43
C ILE A 5 -9.55 -14.39 -14.68
N GLU A 6 -9.26 -15.44 -15.44
CA GLU A 6 -7.90 -15.81 -15.81
C GLU A 6 -7.27 -14.75 -16.72
N GLU A 7 -8.02 -14.31 -17.73
CA GLU A 7 -7.60 -13.20 -18.60
C GLU A 7 -7.33 -11.94 -17.78
N TRP A 8 -8.29 -11.53 -16.94
CA TRP A 8 -8.12 -10.38 -16.05
C TRP A 8 -6.90 -10.51 -15.13
N TYR A 9 -6.64 -11.68 -14.56
CA TYR A 9 -5.51 -11.91 -13.66
C TYR A 9 -4.17 -11.78 -14.40
N TYR A 10 -4.06 -12.29 -15.63
CA TYR A 10 -2.84 -12.18 -16.42
C TYR A 10 -2.61 -10.78 -16.99
N GLU A 11 -3.66 -9.97 -17.16
CA GLU A 11 -3.54 -8.54 -17.46
C GLU A 11 -2.94 -7.73 -16.31
N VAL A 12 -3.09 -8.17 -15.06
CA VAL A 12 -2.50 -7.47 -13.91
C VAL A 12 -0.98 -7.58 -13.98
N PRO A 13 -0.23 -6.46 -13.85
CA PRO A 13 1.22 -6.46 -13.82
C PRO A 13 1.81 -7.36 -12.72
N ILE A 14 3.04 -7.81 -12.92
CA ILE A 14 3.66 -8.88 -12.13
C ILE A 14 3.74 -8.52 -10.64
N VAL A 15 4.14 -7.30 -10.26
CA VAL A 15 4.33 -6.95 -8.84
C VAL A 15 2.98 -6.84 -8.14
N THR A 16 2.04 -6.13 -8.74
CA THR A 16 0.67 -6.02 -8.21
C THR A 16 0.02 -7.39 -8.10
N ARG A 17 0.15 -8.24 -9.13
CA ARG A 17 -0.40 -9.58 -9.17
C ARG A 17 0.17 -10.47 -8.07
N THR A 18 1.50 -10.50 -7.93
CA THR A 18 2.16 -11.30 -6.87
C THR A 18 1.78 -10.83 -5.48
N TYR A 19 1.67 -9.52 -5.24
CA TYR A 19 1.26 -8.98 -3.96
C TYR A 19 -0.19 -9.35 -3.62
N VAL A 20 -1.13 -9.16 -4.56
CA VAL A 20 -2.55 -9.51 -4.39
C VAL A 20 -2.72 -11.00 -4.13
N THR A 21 -2.01 -11.85 -4.87
CA THR A 21 -2.04 -13.31 -4.66
C THR A 21 -1.53 -13.68 -3.28
N ALA A 22 -0.43 -13.07 -2.82
CA ALA A 22 0.09 -13.31 -1.47
C ALA A 22 -0.91 -12.88 -0.38
N VAL A 23 -1.63 -11.77 -0.59
CA VAL A 23 -2.69 -11.31 0.33
C VAL A 23 -3.85 -12.28 0.39
N VAL A 24 -4.34 -12.73 -0.77
CA VAL A 24 -5.46 -13.69 -0.86
C VAL A 24 -5.08 -15.02 -0.20
N ILE A 25 -3.90 -15.56 -0.49
CA ILE A 25 -3.39 -16.79 0.13
C ILE A 25 -3.31 -16.64 1.65
N THR A 26 -2.75 -15.53 2.14
CA THR A 26 -2.57 -15.30 3.59
C THR A 26 -3.94 -15.18 4.28
N THR A 27 -4.88 -14.46 3.67
CA THR A 27 -6.23 -14.30 4.20
C THR A 27 -6.98 -15.63 4.22
N LEU A 28 -6.94 -16.41 3.14
CA LEU A 28 -7.53 -17.74 3.09
C LEU A 28 -6.92 -18.70 4.11
N SER A 29 -5.60 -18.64 4.31
CA SER A 29 -4.92 -19.47 5.31
C SER A 29 -5.39 -19.15 6.73
N CYS A 30 -5.72 -17.89 7.02
CA CYS A 30 -6.31 -17.51 8.30
C CYS A 30 -7.77 -17.97 8.43
N GLN A 31 -8.54 -17.89 7.35
CA GLN A 31 -9.96 -18.29 7.34
C GLN A 31 -10.17 -19.80 7.42
N LEU A 32 -9.20 -20.59 6.93
CA LEU A 32 -9.17 -22.03 7.09
C LEU A 32 -8.58 -22.47 8.45
N ASP A 33 -8.34 -21.53 9.36
CA ASP A 33 -7.71 -21.76 10.68
C ASP A 33 -6.33 -22.47 10.60
N LEU A 34 -5.66 -22.43 9.44
CA LEU A 34 -4.30 -22.98 9.29
C LEU A 34 -3.28 -22.11 10.02
N ILE A 35 -3.51 -20.79 10.05
CA ILE A 35 -2.66 -19.81 10.71
C ILE A 35 -3.53 -18.85 11.51
N SER A 36 -3.27 -18.73 12.80
CA SER A 36 -3.98 -17.72 13.60
C SER A 36 -3.50 -16.30 13.25
N PRO A 37 -4.39 -15.31 13.07
CA PRO A 37 -4.03 -13.91 12.82
C PRO A 37 -3.08 -13.30 13.86
N PHE A 38 -3.06 -13.84 15.09
CA PHE A 38 -2.12 -13.45 16.14
C PHE A 38 -0.65 -13.78 15.82
N HIS A 39 -0.38 -14.62 14.83
CA HIS A 39 0.99 -14.87 14.34
C HIS A 39 1.44 -13.83 13.31
N LEU A 40 0.50 -13.09 12.71
CA LEU A 40 0.75 -12.13 11.65
C LEU A 40 0.78 -10.68 12.14
N TYR A 41 0.11 -10.38 13.26
CA TYR A 41 0.04 -8.99 13.76
C TYR A 41 1.43 -8.42 14.04
N PHE A 42 1.57 -7.13 13.80
CA PHE A 42 2.82 -6.40 14.02
C PHE A 42 3.05 -6.14 15.50
N HIS A 43 4.17 -6.64 16.03
CA HIS A 43 4.58 -6.38 17.42
C HIS A 43 6.09 -6.19 17.53
N TRP A 44 6.49 -4.95 17.81
CA TRP A 44 7.90 -4.57 17.82
C TRP A 44 8.75 -5.41 18.78
N SER A 45 8.27 -5.64 20.01
CA SER A 45 9.07 -6.36 21.00
C SER A 45 9.23 -7.85 20.63
N LEU A 46 8.24 -8.48 19.98
CA LEU A 46 8.35 -9.88 19.55
C LEU A 46 9.28 -10.03 18.35
N ILE A 47 9.28 -9.05 17.45
CA ILE A 47 10.18 -9.05 16.30
C ILE A 47 11.64 -9.05 16.78
N TRP A 48 12.00 -8.13 17.67
CA TRP A 48 13.40 -7.98 18.09
C TRP A 48 13.81 -8.89 19.24
N LYS A 49 12.97 -9.05 20.28
CA LYS A 49 13.32 -9.88 21.44
C LYS A 49 13.14 -11.37 21.18
N ALA A 50 12.10 -11.75 20.43
CA ALA A 50 11.79 -13.16 20.13
C ALA A 50 12.17 -13.58 18.70
N ARG A 51 12.85 -12.70 17.93
CA ARG A 51 13.38 -12.97 16.58
C ARG A 51 12.31 -13.42 15.57
N GLN A 52 11.07 -12.94 15.73
CA GLN A 52 9.94 -13.26 14.86
C GLN A 52 9.92 -12.37 13.60
N TRP A 53 10.95 -12.48 12.76
CA TRP A 53 11.17 -11.58 11.61
C TRP A 53 10.08 -11.64 10.54
N TRP A 54 9.39 -12.77 10.40
CA TRP A 54 8.31 -12.93 9.41
C TRP A 54 7.16 -11.93 9.61
N ARG A 55 6.96 -11.41 10.83
CA ARG A 55 5.95 -10.38 11.13
C ARG A 55 6.19 -9.06 10.39
N LEU A 56 7.44 -8.81 9.98
CA LEU A 56 7.78 -7.64 9.16
C LEU A 56 7.20 -7.70 7.75
N ILE A 57 6.90 -8.89 7.24
CA ILE A 57 6.32 -9.07 5.90
C ILE A 57 4.85 -9.45 6.02
N THR A 58 4.53 -10.43 6.86
CA THR A 58 3.16 -10.96 6.99
C THR A 58 2.13 -9.94 7.47
N SER A 59 2.52 -8.93 8.24
CA SER A 59 1.64 -7.84 8.66
C SER A 59 1.16 -6.93 7.51
N PHE A 60 1.84 -6.96 6.36
CA PHE A 60 1.42 -6.28 5.12
C PHE A 60 0.55 -7.15 4.21
N LEU A 61 0.47 -8.45 4.49
CA LEU A 61 -0.25 -9.43 3.66
C LEU A 61 -1.65 -9.73 4.19
N TYR A 62 -2.01 -9.27 5.39
CA TYR A 62 -3.30 -9.55 5.99
C TYR A 62 -4.10 -8.26 6.21
N PHE A 63 -5.32 -8.22 5.70
CA PHE A 63 -6.23 -7.07 5.75
C PHE A 63 -7.40 -7.27 6.73
N GLY A 64 -7.38 -8.35 7.52
CA GLY A 64 -8.49 -8.73 8.38
C GLY A 64 -9.36 -9.81 7.77
N ASP A 65 -10.48 -10.08 8.44
CA ASP A 65 -11.46 -11.07 8.02
C ASP A 65 -12.31 -10.59 6.83
N PHE A 66 -12.96 -11.54 6.16
CA PHE A 66 -13.86 -11.23 5.05
C PHE A 66 -15.00 -10.32 5.53
N SER A 67 -14.94 -9.06 5.12
CA SER A 67 -15.87 -8.00 5.48
C SER A 67 -15.99 -7.01 4.33
N VAL A 68 -16.99 -6.13 4.39
CA VAL A 68 -17.12 -5.04 3.41
C VAL A 68 -15.87 -4.16 3.43
N ASP A 69 -15.33 -3.85 4.61
CA ASP A 69 -14.10 -3.10 4.78
C ASP A 69 -12.90 -3.78 4.06
N PHE A 70 -12.72 -5.09 4.24
CA PHE A 70 -11.71 -5.88 3.53
C PHE A 70 -11.87 -5.78 2.00
N LEU A 71 -13.10 -5.91 1.49
CA LEU A 71 -13.37 -5.85 0.04
C LEU A 71 -12.96 -4.50 -0.54
N PHE A 72 -13.25 -3.40 0.16
CA PHE A 72 -12.83 -2.07 -0.25
C PHE A 72 -11.31 -1.90 -0.23
N HIS A 73 -10.64 -2.33 0.84
CA HIS A 73 -9.18 -2.29 0.91
C HIS A 73 -8.52 -3.09 -0.22
N MET A 74 -9.03 -4.29 -0.52
CA MET A 74 -8.57 -5.11 -1.63
C MET A 74 -8.82 -4.46 -2.98
N PHE A 75 -10.01 -3.89 -3.18
CA PHE A 75 -10.33 -3.17 -4.41
C PHE A 75 -9.38 -2.00 -4.64
N PHE A 76 -9.16 -1.16 -3.63
CA PHE A 76 -8.24 -0.02 -3.73
C PHE A 76 -6.80 -0.46 -3.92
N LEU A 77 -6.37 -1.53 -3.23
CA LEU A 77 -5.05 -2.10 -3.41
C LEU A 77 -4.82 -2.49 -4.86
N VAL A 78 -5.66 -3.38 -5.40
CA VAL A 78 -5.53 -3.88 -6.78
C VAL A 78 -5.59 -2.71 -7.77
N ARG A 79 -6.57 -1.83 -7.61
CA ARG A 79 -6.82 -0.72 -8.54
C ARG A 79 -5.64 0.24 -8.60
N TYR A 80 -5.19 0.78 -7.46
CA TYR A 80 -4.18 1.84 -7.44
C TYR A 80 -2.76 1.30 -7.56
N SER A 81 -2.49 0.08 -7.07
CA SER A 81 -1.23 -0.61 -7.35
C SER A 81 -1.05 -0.82 -8.85
N ARG A 82 -2.05 -1.38 -9.54
CA ARG A 82 -2.03 -1.58 -10.99
C ARG A 82 -1.83 -0.26 -11.75
N MET A 83 -2.58 0.78 -11.40
CA MET A 83 -2.45 2.09 -12.08
C MET A 83 -1.09 2.75 -11.87
N LEU A 84 -0.45 2.54 -10.72
CA LEU A 84 0.91 3.04 -10.48
C LEU A 84 1.94 2.25 -11.29
N GLU A 85 1.85 0.92 -11.29
CA GLU A 85 2.77 0.04 -12.01
C GLU A 85 2.68 0.21 -13.54
N GLU A 86 1.47 0.32 -14.10
CA GLU A 86 1.23 0.54 -15.54
C GLU A 86 1.38 2.00 -15.97
N GLY A 87 1.17 2.94 -15.05
CA GLY A 87 1.20 4.37 -15.32
C GLY A 87 2.55 4.98 -14.95
N SER A 88 2.67 5.43 -13.70
CA SER A 88 3.85 6.18 -13.24
C SER A 88 5.15 5.39 -13.30
N PHE A 89 5.10 4.08 -13.08
CA PHE A 89 6.26 3.20 -13.05
C PHE A 89 6.35 2.26 -14.25
N ARG A 90 5.67 2.60 -15.37
CA ARG A 90 5.66 1.78 -16.58
C ARG A 90 7.09 1.51 -17.06
N GLY A 91 7.42 0.23 -17.25
CA GLY A 91 8.75 -0.21 -17.67
C GLY A 91 9.86 -0.03 -16.61
N ARG A 92 9.50 0.37 -15.38
CA ARG A 92 10.42 0.60 -14.26
C ARG A 92 10.00 -0.20 -13.03
N THR A 93 9.80 -1.51 -13.21
CA THR A 93 9.37 -2.44 -12.16
C THR A 93 10.23 -2.37 -10.90
N ALA A 94 11.54 -2.19 -11.06
CA ALA A 94 12.48 -2.00 -9.96
C ALA A 94 12.18 -0.74 -9.12
N ASP A 95 11.82 0.37 -9.75
CA ASP A 95 11.46 1.61 -9.05
C ASP A 95 10.12 1.44 -8.32
N PHE A 96 9.17 0.67 -8.88
CA PHE A 96 7.90 0.36 -8.21
C PHE A 96 8.10 -0.54 -6.98
N LEU A 97 8.92 -1.58 -7.08
CA LEU A 97 9.27 -2.43 -5.94
C LEU A 97 10.00 -1.64 -4.85
N TRP A 98 10.91 -0.74 -5.25
CA TRP A 98 11.59 0.13 -4.29
C TRP A 98 10.63 1.08 -3.59
N PHE A 99 9.65 1.61 -4.31
CA PHE A 99 8.58 2.42 -3.74
C PHE A 99 7.73 1.63 -2.72
N LEU A 100 7.36 0.37 -3.00
CA LEU A 100 6.69 -0.49 -2.02
C LEU A 100 7.57 -0.76 -0.79
N MET A 101 8.86 -1.06 -1.01
CA MET A 101 9.83 -1.28 0.07
C MET A 101 10.01 -0.03 0.95
N PHE A 102 10.03 1.16 0.36
CA PHE A 102 10.06 2.42 1.09
C PHE A 102 8.82 2.55 2.00
N GLY A 103 7.64 2.22 1.48
CA GLY A 103 6.41 2.22 2.27
C GLY A 103 6.44 1.23 3.43
N MET A 104 6.85 -0.01 3.15
CA MET A 104 6.98 -1.06 4.17
C MET A 104 7.98 -0.68 5.26
N PHE A 105 9.15 -0.16 4.87
CA PHE A 105 10.18 0.26 5.80
C PHE A 105 9.74 1.46 6.65
N SER A 106 9.19 2.50 6.02
CA SER A 106 8.77 3.73 6.71
C SER A 106 7.65 3.45 7.72
N THR A 107 6.64 2.67 7.33
CA THR A 107 5.52 2.32 8.21
C THR A 107 5.94 1.40 9.35
N THR A 108 6.89 0.48 9.12
CA THR A 108 7.50 -0.35 10.16
C THR A 108 8.25 0.47 11.21
N ILE A 109 8.90 1.57 10.81
CA ILE A 109 9.60 2.48 11.74
C ILE A 109 8.62 3.38 12.48
N ILE A 110 7.59 3.88 11.82
CA ILE A 110 6.62 4.80 12.43
C ILE A 110 5.70 4.08 13.42
N SER A 111 5.26 2.86 13.10
CA SER A 111 4.31 2.09 13.92
C SER A 111 4.70 1.96 15.41
N PRO A 112 5.93 1.60 15.80
CA PRO A 112 6.34 1.52 17.21
C PRO A 112 6.50 2.88 17.90
N LEU A 113 6.55 3.99 17.16
CA LEU A 113 6.63 5.34 17.73
C LEU A 113 5.25 5.88 18.16
N LEU A 114 4.18 5.22 17.74
CA LEU A 114 2.82 5.60 18.13
C LEU A 114 2.51 5.21 19.58
N PRO A 115 1.70 6.00 20.30
CA PRO A 115 1.20 5.62 21.61
C PRO A 115 0.45 4.29 21.55
N ALA A 116 0.51 3.49 22.62
CA ALA A 116 -0.12 2.16 22.67
C ALA A 116 -1.63 2.16 22.35
N LYS A 117 -2.34 3.25 22.67
CA LYS A 117 -3.77 3.43 22.34
C LYS A 117 -4.05 3.55 20.84
N LEU A 118 -3.04 3.92 20.06
CA LEU A 118 -3.09 4.12 18.61
C LEU A 118 -2.27 3.06 17.86
N ALA A 119 -1.95 1.94 18.52
CA ALA A 119 -1.12 0.89 17.94
C ALA A 119 -1.80 0.28 16.71
N ILE A 120 -1.06 0.24 15.61
CA ILE A 120 -1.50 -0.32 14.34
C ILE A 120 -1.19 -1.83 14.36
N LYS A 121 -2.25 -2.66 14.30
CA LYS A 121 -2.13 -4.12 14.37
C LYS A 121 -1.59 -4.74 13.07
N PHE A 122 -2.04 -4.23 11.93
CA PHE A 122 -1.65 -4.69 10.60
C PHE A 122 -1.22 -3.49 9.75
N LEU A 123 -0.12 -3.65 9.02
CA LEU A 123 0.53 -2.58 8.26
C LEU A 123 0.06 -2.52 6.79
N SER A 124 -0.84 -3.42 6.41
CA SER A 124 -1.48 -3.51 5.09
C SER A 124 -2.26 -2.23 4.73
N ALA A 125 -3.10 -1.72 5.63
CA ALA A 125 -3.87 -0.49 5.41
C ALA A 125 -3.00 0.77 5.17
N PRO A 126 -1.97 1.07 6.00
CA PRO A 126 -1.03 2.16 5.72
C PRO A 126 -0.40 2.07 4.32
N LEU A 127 -0.01 0.86 3.87
CA LEU A 127 0.60 0.68 2.55
C LEU A 127 -0.40 0.98 1.43
N THR A 128 -1.64 0.50 1.54
CA THR A 128 -2.71 0.81 0.57
C THR A 128 -3.00 2.31 0.51
N PHE A 129 -3.09 2.99 1.65
CA PHE A 129 -3.32 4.44 1.67
C PHE A 129 -2.17 5.25 1.10
N MET A 130 -0.92 4.79 1.27
CA MET A 130 0.24 5.37 0.57
C MET A 130 0.10 5.23 -0.96
N LEU A 131 -0.31 4.06 -1.47
CA LEU A 131 -0.53 3.83 -2.91
C LEU A 131 -1.60 4.78 -3.45
N VAL A 132 -2.75 4.84 -2.78
CA VAL A 132 -3.86 5.72 -3.14
C VAL A 132 -3.40 7.17 -3.15
N TYR A 133 -2.69 7.60 -2.11
CA TYR A 133 -2.22 8.97 -1.98
C TYR A 133 -1.29 9.35 -3.12
N VAL A 134 -0.22 8.59 -3.38
CA VAL A 134 0.75 8.93 -4.43
C VAL A 134 0.10 8.93 -5.80
N TRP A 135 -0.75 7.93 -6.10
CA TRP A 135 -1.51 7.90 -7.34
C TRP A 135 -2.39 9.15 -7.49
N SER A 136 -3.12 9.51 -6.43
CA SER A 136 -4.06 10.64 -6.45
C SER A 136 -3.38 11.98 -6.72
N ARG A 137 -2.17 12.18 -6.18
CA ARG A 137 -1.40 13.41 -6.34
C ARG A 137 -0.76 13.51 -7.73
N ARG A 138 -0.31 12.40 -8.29
CA ARG A 138 0.24 12.34 -9.66
C ARG A 138 -0.83 12.54 -10.73
N ASN A 139 -2.08 12.23 -10.42
CA ASN A 139 -3.20 12.30 -11.36
C ASN A 139 -4.22 13.39 -11.00
N ALA A 140 -3.74 14.56 -10.56
CA ALA A 140 -4.58 15.59 -9.94
C ALA A 140 -5.73 16.12 -10.81
N SER A 141 -5.60 16.03 -12.14
CA SER A 141 -6.61 16.49 -13.12
C SER A 141 -7.72 15.45 -13.39
N ILE A 142 -7.57 14.21 -12.94
CA ILE A 142 -8.56 13.16 -13.18
C ILE A 142 -9.77 13.39 -12.29
N ARG A 143 -10.95 13.47 -12.92
CA ARG A 143 -12.24 13.46 -12.24
C ARG A 143 -12.63 12.03 -11.88
N MET A 144 -13.00 11.84 -10.63
CA MET A 144 -13.40 10.57 -10.05
C MET A 144 -14.86 10.64 -9.63
N ASN A 145 -15.51 9.50 -9.70
CA ASN A 145 -16.83 9.28 -9.16
C ASN A 145 -16.71 8.19 -8.09
N PHE A 146 -17.25 8.44 -6.89
CA PHE A 146 -17.25 7.44 -5.82
C PHE A 146 -18.64 6.83 -5.68
N LEU A 147 -18.74 5.54 -6.00
CA LEU A 147 -19.95 4.71 -5.88
C LEU A 147 -21.19 5.26 -6.59
N GLY A 148 -21.04 6.09 -7.62
CA GLY A 148 -22.15 6.75 -8.32
C GLY A 148 -22.72 7.98 -7.60
N VAL A 149 -22.26 8.30 -6.40
CA VAL A 149 -22.94 9.26 -5.51
C VAL A 149 -22.51 10.69 -5.77
N PHE A 150 -21.20 10.96 -5.77
CA PHE A 150 -20.67 12.31 -5.99
C PHE A 150 -19.33 12.28 -6.74
N ASN A 151 -19.04 13.38 -7.43
CA ASN A 151 -17.85 13.54 -8.25
C ASN A 151 -16.84 14.46 -7.57
N PHE A 152 -15.56 14.13 -7.64
CA PHE A 152 -14.45 14.94 -7.12
C PHE A 152 -13.17 14.71 -7.92
N ASN A 153 -12.14 15.54 -7.73
CA ASN A 153 -10.84 15.34 -8.38
C ASN A 153 -9.97 14.38 -7.58
N ALA A 154 -9.12 13.61 -8.26
CA ALA A 154 -8.29 12.56 -7.66
C ALA A 154 -7.62 12.93 -6.32
N PRO A 155 -7.04 14.12 -6.08
CA PRO A 155 -6.39 14.45 -4.81
C PRO A 155 -7.28 14.36 -3.56
N TYR A 156 -8.61 14.43 -3.74
CA TYR A 156 -9.58 14.27 -2.66
C TYR A 156 -9.90 12.81 -2.32
N LEU A 157 -9.52 11.87 -3.20
CA LEU A 157 -9.78 10.45 -3.03
C LEU A 157 -9.33 9.91 -1.67
N PRO A 158 -8.10 10.12 -1.19
CA PRO A 158 -7.67 9.50 0.06
C PRO A 158 -8.48 9.99 1.27
N TRP A 159 -8.98 11.24 1.20
CA TRP A 159 -9.85 11.83 2.22
C TRP A 159 -11.26 11.25 2.18
N VAL A 160 -11.80 11.01 0.98
CA VAL A 160 -13.08 10.32 0.81
C VAL A 160 -13.01 8.89 1.34
N LEU A 161 -11.92 8.17 1.05
CA LEU A 161 -11.69 6.83 1.58
C LEU A 161 -11.58 6.82 3.10
N LEU A 162 -10.82 7.76 3.67
CA LEU A 162 -10.67 7.89 5.11
C LEU A 162 -12.02 8.15 5.81
N GLY A 163 -12.85 9.04 5.24
CA GLY A 163 -14.21 9.26 5.72
C GLY A 163 -15.07 7.99 5.69
N PHE A 164 -14.94 7.21 4.62
CA PHE A 164 -15.64 5.92 4.50
C PHE A 164 -15.15 4.89 5.51
N THR A 165 -13.84 4.77 5.77
CA THR A 165 -13.29 3.89 6.80
C THR A 165 -13.81 4.26 8.19
N VAL A 166 -13.88 5.56 8.52
CA VAL A 166 -14.45 6.05 9.79
C VAL A 166 -15.93 5.67 9.91
N LEU A 167 -16.71 5.81 8.83
CA LEU A 167 -18.13 5.46 8.83
C LEU A 167 -18.36 3.95 9.03
N LEU A 168 -17.55 3.09 8.41
CA LEU A 168 -17.69 1.64 8.55
C LEU A 168 -17.23 1.13 9.92
N ASN A 169 -16.11 1.64 10.43
CA ASN A 169 -15.46 1.09 11.61
C ASN A 169 -15.75 1.88 12.91
N ASN A 170 -16.42 3.03 12.81
CA ASN A 170 -16.82 3.90 13.93
C ASN A 170 -15.64 4.34 14.83
N HIS A 171 -14.45 4.48 14.27
CA HIS A 171 -13.25 4.96 14.95
C HIS A 171 -12.26 5.57 13.95
N TRP A 172 -11.30 6.35 14.44
CA TRP A 172 -10.29 6.97 13.60
C TRP A 172 -9.26 5.95 13.10
N PRO A 173 -9.09 5.76 11.78
CA PRO A 173 -8.15 4.79 11.23
C PRO A 173 -6.73 5.37 11.23
N VAL A 174 -6.02 5.19 12.35
CA VAL A 174 -4.64 5.68 12.51
C VAL A 174 -3.70 5.11 11.44
N GLY A 175 -3.90 3.85 11.04
CA GLY A 175 -3.12 3.20 9.99
C GLY A 175 -3.19 3.96 8.66
N ASP A 176 -4.41 4.30 8.25
CA ASP A 176 -4.67 5.05 7.02
C ASP A 176 -3.98 6.42 7.04
N LEU A 177 -4.06 7.14 8.17
CA LEU A 177 -3.39 8.43 8.36
C LEU A 177 -1.86 8.33 8.26
N VAL A 178 -1.28 7.28 8.85
CA VAL A 178 0.16 7.01 8.69
C VAL A 178 0.50 6.73 7.23
N GLY A 179 -0.35 5.98 6.52
CA GLY A 179 -0.22 5.77 5.08
C GLY A 179 -0.23 7.06 4.27
N LEU A 180 -1.15 7.97 4.56
CA LEU A 180 -1.22 9.30 3.94
C LEU A 180 0.06 10.10 4.20
N PHE A 181 0.55 10.08 5.43
CA PHE A 181 1.78 10.78 5.80
C PHE A 181 3.00 10.22 5.04
N VAL A 182 3.18 8.90 5.04
CA VAL A 182 4.29 8.26 4.31
C VAL A 182 4.19 8.52 2.81
N GLY A 183 2.98 8.44 2.23
CA GLY A 183 2.74 8.80 0.84
C GLY A 183 3.07 10.26 0.52
N HIS A 184 2.75 11.19 1.44
CA HIS A 184 3.10 12.60 1.30
C HIS A 184 4.62 12.81 1.31
N VAL A 185 5.32 12.16 2.24
CA VAL A 185 6.78 12.21 2.31
C VAL A 185 7.40 11.68 1.03
N TYR A 186 6.94 10.52 0.54
CA TYR A 186 7.41 9.96 -0.73
C TYR A 186 7.19 10.92 -1.90
N TYR A 187 5.95 11.41 -2.07
CA TYR A 187 5.59 12.33 -3.15
C TYR A 187 6.39 13.64 -3.10
N TYR A 188 6.62 14.18 -1.89
CA TYR A 188 7.43 15.38 -1.74
C TYR A 188 8.85 15.18 -2.24
N PHE A 189 9.51 14.08 -1.85
CA PHE A 189 10.90 13.85 -2.23
C PHE A 189 11.08 13.36 -3.69
N ASP A 190 10.11 12.63 -4.24
CA ASP A 190 10.20 12.07 -5.60
C ASP A 190 9.67 13.03 -6.67
N ASP A 191 8.58 13.76 -6.39
CA ASP A 191 7.87 14.58 -7.37
C ASP A 191 8.04 16.09 -7.14
N VAL A 192 8.13 16.57 -5.89
CA VAL A 192 8.18 18.03 -5.60
C VAL A 192 9.62 18.53 -5.53
N TYR A 193 10.45 17.93 -4.68
CA TYR A 193 11.80 18.38 -4.38
C TYR A 193 12.72 18.51 -5.61
N PRO A 194 12.73 17.57 -6.58
CA PRO A 194 13.57 17.69 -7.78
C PRO A 194 13.17 18.86 -8.69
N ASN A 195 11.94 19.36 -8.58
CA ASN A 195 11.40 20.44 -9.41
C ASN A 195 11.52 21.82 -8.75
N ILE A 196 12.07 21.91 -7.53
CA ILE A 196 12.29 23.20 -6.84
C ILE A 196 13.51 23.90 -7.45
N PRO A 197 13.39 25.16 -7.93
CA PRO A 197 14.53 25.93 -8.43
C PRO A 197 15.62 26.06 -7.35
N GLY A 198 16.86 25.69 -7.67
CA GLY A 198 18.01 25.79 -6.76
C GLY A 198 18.40 24.50 -6.02
N THR A 199 17.62 23.41 -6.13
CA THR A 199 18.08 22.08 -5.71
C THR A 199 18.87 21.41 -6.84
N SER A 200 19.73 20.46 -6.50
CA SER A 200 20.60 19.75 -7.47
C SER A 200 19.86 18.81 -8.43
N GLY A 201 18.51 18.88 -8.50
CA GLY A 201 17.67 18.00 -9.31
C GLY A 201 17.80 16.51 -8.97
N ARG A 202 18.40 16.18 -7.82
CA ARG A 202 18.69 14.79 -7.43
C ARG A 202 17.42 14.09 -6.99
N HIS A 203 17.14 12.95 -7.63
CA HIS A 203 16.09 12.04 -7.21
C HIS A 203 16.63 11.07 -6.15
N PHE A 204 16.39 11.35 -4.88
CA PHE A 204 16.90 10.56 -3.76
C PHE A 204 16.26 9.16 -3.63
N LEU A 205 15.06 8.97 -4.17
CA LEU A 205 14.26 7.76 -3.99
C LEU A 205 14.26 6.82 -5.21
N ARG A 206 15.17 7.00 -6.17
CA ARG A 206 15.33 6.02 -7.27
C ARG A 206 15.87 4.70 -6.73
N ALA A 207 15.43 3.58 -7.31
CA ALA A 207 15.92 2.27 -6.90
C ALA A 207 17.44 2.17 -7.05
N PRO A 208 18.16 1.59 -6.07
CA PRO A 208 19.59 1.31 -6.20
C PRO A 208 19.86 0.46 -7.44
N GLU A 209 21.02 0.66 -8.07
CA GLU A 209 21.39 -0.11 -9.27
C GLU A 209 21.37 -1.62 -9.05
N LEU A 210 21.63 -2.09 -7.81
CA LEU A 210 21.56 -3.51 -7.46
C LEU A 210 20.18 -4.11 -7.76
N ILE A 211 19.11 -3.44 -7.34
CA ILE A 211 17.73 -3.92 -7.55
C ILE A 211 17.37 -3.89 -9.04
N ARG A 212 17.83 -2.85 -9.74
CA ARG A 212 17.65 -2.74 -11.20
C ARG A 212 18.36 -3.88 -11.93
N ARG A 213 19.58 -4.22 -11.54
CA ARG A 213 20.36 -5.31 -12.16
C ARG A 213 19.72 -6.68 -11.93
N VAL A 214 19.13 -6.93 -10.76
CA VAL A 214 18.45 -8.20 -10.45
C VAL A 214 17.16 -8.39 -11.28
N LEU A 215 16.45 -7.30 -11.59
CA LEU A 215 15.15 -7.34 -12.28
C LEU A 215 15.22 -7.12 -13.80
N VAL A 216 16.43 -6.92 -14.35
CA VAL A 216 16.66 -6.76 -15.79
C VAL A 216 17.08 -8.08 -16.46
N HIS A 217 17.17 -9.17 -15.70
CA HIS A 217 17.31 -10.54 -16.19
C HIS A 217 15.99 -11.31 -16.05
#